data_AF-A0A2J6I2S6-F1
#
_entry.id   AF-A0A2J6I2S6-F1
#
_cell.length_a   1.000
_cell.length_b   1.000
_cell.length_c   1.000
_cell.angle_alpha   90.00
_cell.angle_beta   90.00
_cell.angle_gamma   90.00
#
_symmetry.space_group_name_H-M   'P 1'
#
loop_
_entity.id
_entity.type
_entity.pdbx_description
1 polymer ?
#
loop_
_entity_poly.entity_id
_entity_poly.type
_entity_poly.pdbx_seq_one_letter_code
_entity_poly.pdbx_strand_id
1 'polypeptide(L)'
;MRNLLIICLILVSANIFAQDFIILKNGEEIEAKVLEINDTKIDYKKYTNINGPTYHINKSEIFMIKYESGDKDIFNTSAPTRKTVSPVYEKPNDFVYNPDIGTPNCQTQKARGAKIFGNRGNEVFFRQDLVYYGYDMTYARLSNPKRMGESMTLVQKYFNDWNLEMEKNVGYPEFKKWMRKPSMLLGTPVFNNYYKRDFNKFVEYGNFCISFDDLQKIVKSYVLRETQGIGMVINIVNFNKDREFSMQYVTFFDIKTREILYAVLTTGEAGGGGIVGHWAKGVEEGVRAIFIDEIFKPKLSNNGMIPSKIRLY
;
A
#
# COMPACT_ATOMS: atom_id res chain seq x y z
N MET A 1 -27.22 -2.49 -48.58
CA MET A 1 -25.80 -2.92 -48.66
C MET A 1 -24.89 -2.19 -47.67
N ARG A 2 -24.98 -0.85 -47.52
CA ARG A 2 -24.16 -0.07 -46.56
C ARG A 2 -24.26 -0.54 -45.09
N ASN A 3 -25.44 -0.96 -44.65
CA ASN A 3 -25.65 -1.46 -43.27
C ASN A 3 -25.15 -2.90 -43.06
N LEU A 4 -24.97 -3.69 -44.13
CA LEU A 4 -24.45 -5.07 -44.04
C LEU A 4 -22.93 -5.08 -43.83
N LEU A 5 -22.22 -4.09 -44.40
CA LEU A 5 -20.78 -3.88 -44.23
C LEU A 5 -20.41 -3.49 -42.79
N ILE A 6 -21.26 -2.73 -42.09
CA ILE A 6 -21.02 -2.32 -40.70
C ILE A 6 -21.13 -3.51 -39.75
N ILE A 7 -22.07 -4.44 -39.99
CA ILE A 7 -22.23 -5.67 -39.19
C ILE A 7 -21.03 -6.61 -39.38
N CYS A 8 -20.51 -6.76 -40.60
CA CYS A 8 -19.27 -7.52 -40.83
C CYS A 8 -18.03 -6.88 -40.18
N LEU A 9 -17.92 -5.55 -40.12
CA LEU A 9 -16.79 -4.88 -39.45
C LEU A 9 -16.82 -5.06 -37.90
N ILE A 10 -18.00 -5.21 -37.31
CA ILE A 10 -18.16 -5.46 -35.87
C ILE A 10 -17.82 -6.92 -35.52
N LEU A 11 -18.04 -7.88 -36.44
CA LEU A 11 -17.71 -9.29 -36.23
C LEU A 11 -16.21 -9.61 -36.34
N VAL A 12 -15.43 -8.79 -37.05
CA VAL A 12 -13.97 -8.99 -37.19
C VAL A 12 -13.18 -8.45 -35.99
N SER A 13 -13.78 -7.56 -35.18
CA SER A 13 -13.10 -6.90 -34.05
C SER A 13 -13.22 -7.64 -32.70
N ALA A 14 -13.88 -8.80 -32.64
CA ALA A 14 -14.13 -9.54 -31.39
C ALA A 14 -13.12 -10.68 -31.11
N ASN A 15 -11.90 -10.63 -31.65
CA ASN A 15 -10.83 -11.52 -31.20
C ASN A 15 -10.24 -10.98 -29.89
N ILE A 16 -11.01 -11.10 -28.80
CA ILE A 16 -10.48 -10.88 -27.45
C ILE A 16 -9.73 -12.15 -27.08
N PHE A 17 -8.43 -12.17 -27.35
CA PHE A 17 -7.54 -13.17 -26.78
C PHE A 17 -7.38 -12.83 -25.30
N ALA A 18 -8.09 -13.54 -24.44
CA ALA A 18 -7.77 -13.63 -23.03
C ALA A 18 -7.05 -14.97 -22.82
N GLN A 19 -5.82 -14.94 -22.34
CA GLN A 19 -5.07 -16.12 -21.95
C GLN A 19 -5.04 -16.26 -20.42
N ASP A 20 -4.68 -17.44 -19.95
CA ASP A 20 -4.43 -17.65 -18.52
C ASP A 20 -3.15 -16.91 -18.11
N PHE A 21 -3.13 -16.44 -16.87
CA PHE A 21 -1.94 -15.89 -16.23
C PHE A 21 -1.64 -16.68 -14.97
N ILE A 22 -0.45 -17.25 -14.90
CA ILE A 22 0.09 -17.80 -13.65
C ILE A 22 0.89 -16.69 -12.99
N ILE A 23 0.41 -16.19 -11.86
CA ILE A 23 1.08 -15.15 -11.07
C ILE A 23 1.89 -15.83 -9.97
N LEU A 24 3.19 -15.60 -9.97
CA LEU A 24 4.12 -16.14 -8.98
C LEU A 24 4.19 -15.25 -7.73
N LYS A 25 4.64 -15.84 -6.62
CA LYS A 25 4.83 -15.11 -5.36
C LYS A 25 5.85 -13.97 -5.42
N ASN A 26 6.80 -14.04 -6.33
CA ASN A 26 7.76 -12.95 -6.57
C ASN A 26 7.13 -11.80 -7.38
N GLY A 27 5.94 -11.98 -7.95
CA GLY A 27 5.24 -11.01 -8.79
C GLY A 27 5.42 -11.21 -10.29
N GLU A 28 6.22 -12.19 -10.72
CA GLU A 28 6.35 -12.59 -12.13
C GLU A 28 5.01 -13.14 -12.65
N GLU A 29 4.66 -12.75 -13.87
CA GLU A 29 3.45 -13.20 -14.55
C GLU A 29 3.84 -14.04 -15.75
N ILE A 30 3.34 -15.27 -15.80
CA ILE A 30 3.54 -16.19 -16.92
C ILE A 30 2.25 -16.28 -17.70
N GLU A 31 2.27 -15.79 -18.93
CA GLU A 31 1.21 -16.03 -19.91
C GLU A 31 1.20 -17.51 -20.30
N ALA A 32 0.10 -18.18 -20.01
CA ALA A 32 0.01 -19.63 -20.09
C ALA A 32 -1.33 -20.10 -20.66
N LYS A 33 -1.35 -21.37 -21.04
CA LYS A 33 -2.54 -22.20 -21.04
C LYS A 33 -2.36 -23.27 -19.99
N VAL A 34 -3.14 -23.20 -18.92
CA VAL A 34 -3.12 -24.22 -17.86
C VAL A 34 -3.73 -25.51 -18.42
N LEU A 35 -3.02 -26.63 -18.26
CA LEU A 35 -3.47 -27.93 -18.72
C LEU A 35 -4.06 -28.75 -17.58
N GLU A 36 -3.35 -28.80 -16.46
CA GLU A 36 -3.74 -29.61 -15.31
C GLU A 36 -3.20 -29.02 -14.00
N ILE A 37 -4.00 -29.14 -12.94
CA ILE A 37 -3.66 -28.73 -11.59
C ILE A 37 -3.57 -29.97 -10.71
N ASN A 38 -2.36 -30.48 -10.54
CA ASN A 38 -2.07 -31.63 -9.68
C ASN A 38 -1.95 -31.20 -8.20
N ASP A 39 -1.83 -32.12 -7.26
CA ASP A 39 -1.77 -31.79 -5.83
C ASP A 39 -0.63 -30.82 -5.47
N THR A 40 0.56 -31.01 -6.05
CA THR A 40 1.77 -30.24 -5.72
C THR A 40 2.25 -29.30 -6.83
N LYS A 41 1.87 -29.56 -8.08
CA LYS A 41 2.38 -28.86 -9.27
C LYS A 41 1.26 -28.51 -10.24
N ILE A 42 1.57 -27.61 -11.16
CA ILE A 42 0.68 -27.22 -12.25
C ILE A 42 1.42 -27.45 -13.56
N ASP A 43 0.72 -28.06 -14.50
CA ASP A 43 1.20 -28.36 -15.84
C ASP A 43 0.60 -27.33 -16.81
N TYR A 44 1.45 -26.67 -17.59
CA TYR A 44 1.02 -25.56 -18.45
C TYR A 44 1.84 -25.50 -19.74
N LYS A 45 1.30 -24.80 -20.74
CA LYS A 45 2.05 -24.37 -21.91
C LYS A 45 2.25 -22.86 -21.89
N LYS A 46 3.42 -22.38 -22.30
CA LYS A 46 3.63 -20.94 -22.53
C LYS A 46 2.73 -20.48 -23.65
N TYR A 47 2.01 -19.39 -23.45
CA TYR A 47 1.08 -18.87 -24.46
C TYR A 47 1.78 -18.55 -25.79
N THR A 48 2.99 -17.99 -25.71
CA THR A 48 3.85 -17.71 -26.89
C THR A 48 4.37 -18.94 -27.61
N ASN A 49 4.23 -20.14 -27.03
CA ASN A 49 4.67 -21.39 -27.63
C ASN A 49 3.70 -22.55 -27.29
N ILE A 50 2.45 -22.41 -27.74
CA ILE A 50 1.38 -23.38 -27.43
C ILE A 50 1.63 -24.77 -28.03
N ASN A 51 2.41 -24.86 -29.11
CA ASN A 51 2.80 -26.13 -29.72
C ASN A 51 4.10 -26.70 -29.13
N GLY A 52 4.72 -25.97 -28.19
CA GLY A 52 5.95 -26.38 -27.51
C GLY A 52 5.72 -27.43 -26.42
N PRO A 53 6.76 -27.70 -25.61
CA PRO A 53 6.69 -28.67 -24.52
C PRO A 53 5.72 -28.23 -23.42
N THR A 54 5.26 -29.20 -22.64
CA THR A 54 4.58 -28.93 -21.37
C THR A 54 5.62 -28.55 -20.32
N TYR A 55 5.34 -27.47 -19.61
CA TYR A 55 6.14 -26.99 -18.47
C TYR A 55 5.43 -27.35 -17.17
N HIS A 56 6.18 -27.39 -16.08
CA HIS A 56 5.69 -27.69 -14.74
C HIS A 56 6.18 -26.63 -13.76
N ILE A 57 5.33 -26.22 -12.83
CA ILE A 57 5.69 -25.31 -11.74
C ILE A 57 5.04 -25.74 -10.43
N ASN A 58 5.76 -25.63 -9.31
CA ASN A 58 5.21 -26.02 -8.01
C ASN A 58 4.16 -25.01 -7.56
N LYS A 59 3.04 -25.50 -7.01
CA LYS A 59 2.01 -24.65 -6.39
C LYS A 59 2.57 -23.77 -5.27
N SER A 60 3.65 -24.21 -4.61
CA SER A 60 4.35 -23.42 -3.59
C SER A 60 5.03 -22.16 -4.13
N GLU A 61 5.23 -22.03 -5.43
CA GLU A 61 5.81 -20.85 -6.08
C GLU A 61 4.73 -19.90 -6.63
N ILE A 62 3.52 -20.42 -6.80
CA ILE A 62 2.39 -19.72 -7.41
C ILE A 62 1.61 -18.99 -6.32
N PHE A 63 1.18 -17.77 -6.64
CA PHE A 63 0.24 -17.00 -5.83
C PHE A 63 -1.19 -17.18 -6.32
N MET A 64 -1.42 -17.06 -7.62
CA MET A 64 -2.75 -17.16 -8.22
C MET A 64 -2.65 -17.64 -9.67
N ILE A 65 -3.66 -18.38 -10.13
CA ILE A 65 -3.97 -18.48 -11.56
C ILE A 65 -5.17 -17.60 -11.84
N LYS A 66 -5.09 -16.77 -12.87
CA LYS A 66 -6.23 -16.06 -13.45
C LYS A 66 -6.51 -16.68 -14.81
N TYR A 67 -7.65 -17.31 -14.96
CA TYR A 67 -8.05 -17.98 -16.20
C TYR A 67 -8.55 -16.98 -17.26
N GLU A 68 -8.59 -17.42 -18.50
CA GLU A 68 -9.20 -16.69 -19.62
C GLU A 68 -10.66 -16.28 -19.32
N SER A 69 -11.41 -17.12 -18.59
CA SER A 69 -12.80 -16.85 -18.17
C SER A 69 -12.91 -15.67 -17.18
N GLY A 70 -11.81 -15.29 -16.54
CA GLY A 70 -11.77 -14.36 -15.42
C GLY A 70 -11.83 -15.03 -14.05
N ASP A 71 -12.11 -16.34 -13.99
CA ASP A 71 -12.04 -17.13 -12.76
C ASP A 71 -10.61 -17.15 -12.20
N LYS A 72 -10.50 -17.42 -10.90
CA LYS A 72 -9.21 -17.38 -10.20
C LYS A 72 -9.07 -18.50 -9.18
N ASP A 73 -7.92 -19.13 -9.21
CA ASP A 73 -7.45 -20.00 -8.12
C ASP A 73 -6.35 -19.28 -7.35
N ILE A 74 -6.53 -19.12 -6.04
CA ILE A 74 -5.54 -18.47 -5.16
C ILE A 74 -4.83 -19.53 -4.34
N PHE A 75 -3.52 -19.63 -4.54
CA PHE A 75 -2.65 -20.58 -3.86
C PHE A 75 -1.99 -19.90 -2.67
N ASN A 76 -2.74 -19.77 -1.58
CA ASN A 76 -2.16 -19.33 -0.31
C ASN A 76 -1.26 -20.44 0.23
N THR A 77 0.05 -20.22 0.21
CA THR A 77 0.94 -20.98 1.09
C THR A 77 0.77 -20.39 2.48
N SER A 78 -0.15 -20.96 3.25
CA SER A 78 0.15 -21.03 4.67
C SER A 78 1.51 -21.72 4.75
N ALA A 79 2.54 -20.99 5.19
CA ALA A 79 3.70 -21.66 5.74
C ALA A 79 3.15 -22.73 6.69
N PRO A 80 3.71 -23.97 6.72
CA PRO A 80 3.24 -24.97 7.65
C PRO A 80 3.20 -24.30 9.01
N THR A 81 2.01 -24.21 9.56
CA THR A 81 1.75 -23.56 10.83
C THR A 81 2.55 -24.34 11.85
N ARG A 82 3.77 -23.87 12.15
CA ARG A 82 4.25 -23.98 13.51
C ARG A 82 3.12 -23.37 14.31
N LYS A 83 2.44 -24.21 15.09
CA LYS A 83 1.53 -23.79 16.14
C LYS A 83 2.34 -23.03 17.19
N THR A 84 2.95 -21.91 16.82
CA THR A 84 3.13 -20.83 17.76
C THR A 84 1.73 -20.31 17.97
N VAL A 85 1.21 -20.52 19.18
CA VAL A 85 0.01 -19.86 19.67
C VAL A 85 0.33 -18.37 19.68
N SER A 86 0.20 -17.72 18.51
CA SER A 86 0.19 -16.27 18.45
C SER A 86 -1.00 -15.85 19.32
N PRO A 87 -0.82 -14.91 20.25
CA PRO A 87 -1.91 -14.45 21.10
C PRO A 87 -3.08 -14.06 20.19
N VAL A 88 -4.27 -14.57 20.51
CA VAL A 88 -5.50 -14.19 19.81
C VAL A 88 -5.55 -12.67 19.84
N TYR A 89 -5.51 -12.03 18.67
CA TYR A 89 -5.64 -10.59 18.59
C TYR A 89 -7.05 -10.21 19.05
N GLU A 90 -7.12 -9.56 20.21
CA GLU A 90 -8.35 -8.95 20.70
C GLU A 90 -8.50 -7.56 20.11
N LYS A 91 -9.65 -7.31 19.48
CA LYS A 91 -9.97 -6.02 18.88
C LYS A 91 -10.10 -4.96 19.98
N PRO A 92 -9.43 -3.80 19.88
CA PRO A 92 -9.55 -2.74 20.87
C PRO A 92 -10.95 -2.10 20.82
N ASN A 93 -11.46 -1.71 21.99
CA ASN A 93 -12.70 -0.94 22.13
C ASN A 93 -12.47 0.55 21.92
N ASP A 94 -11.33 1.06 22.39
CA ASP A 94 -10.93 2.46 22.30
C ASP A 94 -9.49 2.58 21.78
N PHE A 95 -9.22 3.66 21.05
CA PHE A 95 -7.86 3.99 20.65
C PHE A 95 -7.10 4.58 21.85
N VAL A 96 -5.93 4.01 22.13
CA VAL A 96 -5.01 4.46 23.20
C VAL A 96 -3.70 4.90 22.58
N TYR A 97 -3.31 6.15 22.83
CA TYR A 97 -2.02 6.68 22.37
C TYR A 97 -0.86 6.05 23.14
N ASN A 98 0.18 5.63 22.42
CA ASN A 98 1.39 5.06 22.99
C ASN A 98 2.57 6.03 22.82
N PRO A 99 3.06 6.66 23.90
CA PRO A 99 4.12 7.67 23.82
C PRO A 99 5.48 7.13 23.39
N ASP A 100 5.67 5.80 23.39
CA ASP A 100 6.95 5.13 23.05
C ASP A 100 7.09 4.84 21.55
N ILE A 101 6.08 5.21 20.74
CA ILE A 101 6.12 5.00 19.29
C ILE A 101 7.09 5.97 18.62
N GLY A 102 8.01 5.39 17.85
CA GLY A 102 8.93 6.09 16.96
C GLY A 102 10.28 6.41 17.59
N THR A 103 11.21 6.83 16.74
CA THR A 103 12.62 7.03 17.08
C THR A 103 13.06 8.42 16.65
N PRO A 104 13.34 9.35 17.59
CA PRO A 104 13.93 10.63 17.27
C PRO A 104 15.41 10.48 16.88
N ASN A 105 15.93 11.45 16.14
CA ASN A 105 17.31 11.48 15.63
C ASN A 105 17.74 10.24 14.83
N CYS A 106 16.78 9.55 14.21
CA CYS A 106 17.06 8.44 13.32
C CYS A 106 17.77 8.90 12.04
N GLN A 107 18.43 7.98 11.33
CA GLN A 107 19.11 8.29 10.07
C GLN A 107 18.17 8.92 9.05
N THR A 108 18.57 10.06 8.51
CA THR A 108 17.82 10.80 7.50
C THR A 108 17.80 10.07 6.17
N GLN A 109 16.60 9.98 5.58
CA GLN A 109 16.37 9.35 4.29
C GLN A 109 16.59 10.32 3.12
N LYS A 110 16.65 9.79 1.89
CA LYS A 110 16.62 10.63 0.68
C LYS A 110 15.27 11.35 0.60
N ALA A 111 15.25 12.55 0.01
CA ALA A 111 14.01 13.32 -0.14
C ALA A 111 12.97 12.65 -1.06
N ARG A 112 13.44 11.77 -1.95
CA ARG A 112 12.62 10.99 -2.87
C ARG A 112 13.02 9.52 -2.84
N GLY A 113 12.08 8.64 -2.52
CA GLY A 113 12.34 7.19 -2.57
C GLY A 113 11.30 6.32 -1.90
N ALA A 114 11.52 5.01 -1.96
CA ALA A 114 10.73 3.97 -1.33
C ALA A 114 11.56 2.88 -0.64
N LYS A 115 10.97 2.24 0.37
CA LYS A 115 11.40 0.97 0.97
C LYS A 115 10.19 0.12 1.29
N ILE A 116 10.25 -1.14 0.89
CA ILE A 116 9.17 -2.13 1.05
C ILE A 116 9.38 -2.94 2.33
N PHE A 117 8.29 -3.17 3.03
CA PHE A 117 8.16 -4.05 4.20
C PHE A 117 6.98 -5.01 4.01
N GLY A 118 7.03 -6.14 4.73
CA GLY A 118 6.11 -7.25 4.50
C GLY A 118 6.44 -8.04 3.23
N ASN A 119 5.82 -9.21 3.08
CA ASN A 119 6.07 -10.15 1.98
C ASN A 119 4.79 -10.58 1.26
N ARG A 120 3.64 -9.98 1.58
CA ARG A 120 2.32 -10.32 1.03
C ARG A 120 1.79 -9.24 0.06
N GLY A 121 2.70 -8.55 -0.64
CA GLY A 121 2.36 -7.51 -1.62
C GLY A 121 1.43 -7.98 -2.72
N ASN A 122 1.58 -9.23 -3.18
CA ASN A 122 0.70 -9.81 -4.19
C ASN A 122 -0.77 -9.85 -3.76
N GLU A 123 -1.06 -10.13 -2.48
CA GLU A 123 -2.44 -10.08 -1.99
C GLU A 123 -3.04 -8.69 -2.19
N VAL A 124 -2.26 -7.64 -1.91
CA VAL A 124 -2.67 -6.25 -2.11
C VAL A 124 -2.86 -5.91 -3.60
N PHE A 125 -1.96 -6.37 -4.47
CA PHE A 125 -2.03 -6.07 -5.91
C PHE A 125 -3.23 -6.71 -6.60
N PHE A 126 -3.67 -7.89 -6.16
CA PHE A 126 -4.70 -8.66 -6.86
C PHE A 126 -6.08 -8.71 -6.19
N ARG A 127 -6.15 -8.63 -4.85
CA ARG A 127 -7.46 -8.59 -4.14
C ARG A 127 -8.22 -7.30 -4.40
N GLN A 128 -9.54 -7.36 -4.36
CA GLN A 128 -10.43 -6.23 -4.71
C GLN A 128 -11.13 -5.63 -3.50
N ASP A 129 -11.19 -6.35 -2.39
CA ASP A 129 -11.86 -6.00 -1.15
C ASP A 129 -10.94 -5.18 -0.22
N LEU A 130 -10.46 -4.05 -0.76
CA LEU A 130 -9.69 -3.06 0.00
C LEU A 130 -10.63 -2.09 0.70
N VAL A 131 -10.27 -1.68 1.92
CA VAL A 131 -10.96 -0.63 2.69
C VAL A 131 -9.96 0.49 2.98
N TYR A 132 -10.20 1.67 2.42
CA TYR A 132 -9.36 2.85 2.66
C TYR A 132 -9.86 3.61 3.89
N TYR A 133 -8.94 3.93 4.79
CA TYR A 133 -9.23 4.51 6.10
C TYR A 133 -8.74 5.96 6.27
N GLY A 134 -8.13 6.54 5.24
CA GLY A 134 -7.62 7.91 5.29
C GLY A 134 -6.17 8.02 5.74
N TYR A 135 -5.80 9.26 6.11
CA TYR A 135 -4.52 9.61 6.69
C TYR A 135 -4.53 9.46 8.21
N ASP A 136 -3.49 8.82 8.75
CA ASP A 136 -3.20 8.82 10.18
C ASP A 136 -2.04 9.78 10.45
N MET A 137 -2.35 10.86 11.18
CA MET A 137 -1.37 11.87 11.60
C MET A 137 -1.07 11.82 13.10
N THR A 138 -1.58 10.80 13.82
CA THR A 138 -1.50 10.70 15.29
C THR A 138 -0.06 10.78 15.80
N TYR A 139 0.86 10.12 15.09
CA TYR A 139 2.29 10.07 15.44
C TYR A 139 3.16 10.96 14.55
N ALA A 140 2.57 11.75 13.66
CA ALA A 140 3.33 12.62 12.76
C ALA A 140 4.21 13.60 13.54
N ARG A 141 5.39 13.88 13.00
CA ARG A 141 6.32 14.91 13.47
C ARG A 141 6.66 15.91 12.38
N LEU A 142 7.06 17.10 12.80
CA LEU A 142 7.65 18.16 11.99
C LEU A 142 9.09 18.36 12.48
N SER A 143 10.07 17.85 11.75
CA SER A 143 11.48 18.14 12.04
C SER A 143 11.78 19.59 11.61
N ASN A 144 11.75 20.51 12.57
CA ASN A 144 11.97 21.94 12.35
C ASN A 144 12.41 22.63 13.65
N PRO A 145 13.72 22.68 13.94
CA PRO A 145 14.26 23.34 15.13
C PRO A 145 13.79 24.79 15.33
N LYS A 146 13.47 25.50 14.25
CA LYS A 146 13.06 26.92 14.31
C LYS A 146 11.65 27.13 14.85
N ARG A 147 10.85 26.07 14.99
CA ARG A 147 9.46 26.10 15.47
C ARG A 147 9.27 25.33 16.78
N MET A 148 10.35 25.06 17.51
CA MET A 148 10.27 24.40 18.80
C MET A 148 9.34 25.17 19.75
N GLY A 149 8.45 24.46 20.44
CA GLY A 149 7.42 25.05 21.29
C GLY A 149 6.12 25.42 20.57
N GLU A 150 6.04 25.35 19.24
CA GLU A 150 4.83 25.67 18.48
C GLU A 150 3.91 24.45 18.23
N SER A 151 4.24 23.26 18.76
CA SER A 151 3.54 22.00 18.47
C SER A 151 2.01 22.09 18.56
N MET A 152 1.48 22.52 19.70
CA MET A 152 0.03 22.56 19.94
C MET A 152 -0.68 23.50 18.96
N THR A 153 -0.14 24.71 18.78
CA THR A 153 -0.67 25.72 17.86
C THR A 153 -0.68 25.23 16.42
N LEU A 154 0.41 24.59 15.97
CA LEU A 154 0.50 24.07 14.61
C LEU A 154 -0.48 22.92 14.38
N VAL A 155 -0.62 22.01 15.34
CA VAL A 155 -1.57 20.89 15.24
C VAL A 155 -3.00 21.42 15.15
N GLN A 156 -3.40 22.29 16.07
CA GLN A 156 -4.76 22.86 16.09
C GLN A 156 -5.09 23.62 14.81
N LYS A 157 -4.12 24.36 14.28
CA LYS A 157 -4.33 25.19 13.10
C LYS A 157 -4.34 24.41 11.78
N TYR A 158 -3.47 23.41 11.64
CA TYR A 158 -3.18 22.85 10.31
C TYR A 158 -3.55 21.39 10.11
N PHE A 159 -3.82 20.59 11.14
CA PHE A 159 -4.11 19.15 10.92
C PHE A 159 -5.36 18.91 10.07
N ASN A 160 -6.44 19.65 10.33
CA ASN A 160 -7.65 19.53 9.52
C ASN A 160 -7.42 19.98 8.08
N ASP A 161 -6.73 21.12 7.88
CA ASP A 161 -6.42 21.66 6.55
C ASP A 161 -5.49 20.73 5.76
N TRP A 162 -4.48 20.15 6.41
CA TRP A 162 -3.60 19.15 5.81
C TRP A 162 -4.37 17.90 5.39
N ASN A 163 -5.20 17.34 6.27
CA ASN A 163 -6.00 16.17 5.93
C ASN A 163 -6.96 16.45 4.76
N LEU A 164 -7.61 17.61 4.75
CA LEU A 164 -8.49 18.02 3.66
C LEU A 164 -7.73 18.16 2.33
N GLU A 165 -6.58 18.84 2.32
CA GLU A 165 -5.79 19.04 1.11
C GLU A 165 -5.18 17.71 0.61
N MET A 166 -4.76 16.81 1.51
CA MET A 166 -4.26 15.49 1.14
C MET A 166 -5.36 14.59 0.58
N GLU A 167 -6.54 14.53 1.21
CA GLU A 167 -7.69 13.78 0.70
C GLU A 167 -8.20 14.33 -0.64
N LYS A 168 -8.05 15.63 -0.89
CA LYS A 168 -8.36 16.24 -2.18
C LYS A 168 -7.39 15.84 -3.28
N ASN A 169 -6.09 15.78 -2.98
CA ASN A 169 -5.06 15.52 -3.99
C ASN A 169 -4.80 14.02 -4.21
N VAL A 170 -4.89 13.23 -3.15
CA VAL A 170 -4.61 11.79 -3.12
C VAL A 170 -5.58 11.12 -2.12
N GLY A 171 -6.86 11.04 -2.48
CA GLY A 171 -7.91 10.47 -1.64
C GLY A 171 -8.50 9.17 -2.18
N TYR A 172 -9.58 8.75 -1.55
CA TYR A 172 -10.32 7.53 -1.90
C TYR A 172 -10.69 7.41 -3.41
N PRO A 173 -11.28 8.44 -4.06
CA PRO A 173 -11.62 8.35 -5.48
C PRO A 173 -10.41 8.08 -6.37
N GLU A 174 -9.29 8.74 -6.06
CA GLU A 174 -8.04 8.62 -6.78
C GLU A 174 -7.43 7.23 -6.61
N PHE A 175 -7.36 6.70 -5.37
CA PHE A 175 -6.85 5.36 -5.11
C PHE A 175 -7.65 4.30 -5.85
N LYS A 176 -8.98 4.39 -5.80
CA LYS A 176 -9.88 3.48 -6.50
C LYS A 176 -9.56 3.40 -7.99
N LYS A 177 -9.33 4.55 -8.62
CA LYS A 177 -8.98 4.68 -10.04
C LYS A 177 -7.56 4.19 -10.32
N TRP A 178 -6.57 4.72 -9.59
CA TRP A 178 -5.16 4.49 -9.90
C TRP A 178 -4.70 3.07 -9.60
N MET A 179 -5.25 2.45 -8.55
CA MET A 179 -4.96 1.07 -8.18
C MET A 179 -5.83 0.06 -8.92
N ARG A 180 -6.79 0.52 -9.74
CA ARG A 180 -7.77 -0.31 -10.46
C ARG A 180 -8.54 -1.25 -9.51
N LYS A 181 -9.11 -0.67 -8.45
CA LYS A 181 -9.85 -1.39 -7.40
C LYS A 181 -11.32 -0.97 -7.36
N PRO A 182 -12.15 -1.30 -8.37
CA PRO A 182 -13.54 -0.82 -8.43
C PRO A 182 -14.41 -1.23 -7.22
N SER A 183 -14.03 -2.28 -6.49
CA SER A 183 -14.72 -2.73 -5.27
C SER A 183 -14.14 -2.16 -3.98
N MET A 184 -13.14 -1.27 -4.05
CA MET A 184 -12.60 -0.60 -2.87
C MET A 184 -13.69 0.18 -2.15
N LEU A 185 -13.69 0.11 -0.82
CA LEU A 185 -14.62 0.79 0.08
C LEU A 185 -13.91 1.92 0.83
N LEU A 186 -14.69 2.94 1.20
CA LEU A 186 -14.28 3.95 2.17
C LEU A 186 -14.71 3.47 3.56
N GLY A 187 -13.74 3.25 4.44
CA GLY A 187 -13.95 2.76 5.80
C GLY A 187 -14.09 3.87 6.84
N THR A 188 -14.13 3.45 8.10
CA THR A 188 -14.17 4.36 9.27
C THR A 188 -12.87 5.17 9.39
N PRO A 189 -12.86 6.51 9.21
CA PRO A 189 -11.63 7.28 9.15
C PRO A 189 -10.79 7.18 10.43
N VAL A 190 -9.49 6.88 10.29
CA VAL A 190 -8.55 6.83 11.42
C VAL A 190 -8.03 8.21 11.82
N PHE A 191 -8.29 9.24 11.00
CA PHE A 191 -7.82 10.60 11.24
C PHE A 191 -8.13 11.10 12.66
N ASN A 192 -9.34 10.84 13.17
CA ASN A 192 -9.77 11.28 14.50
C ASN A 192 -8.93 10.72 15.67
N ASN A 193 -8.10 9.69 15.45
CA ASN A 193 -7.19 9.20 16.48
C ASN A 193 -6.18 10.28 16.93
N TYR A 194 -5.90 11.28 16.08
CA TYR A 194 -5.00 12.36 16.46
C TYR A 194 -5.51 13.16 17.68
N TYR A 195 -6.82 13.19 17.97
CA TYR A 195 -7.33 13.86 19.17
C TYR A 195 -6.85 13.23 20.48
N LYS A 196 -6.33 11.99 20.43
CA LYS A 196 -5.79 11.27 21.59
C LYS A 196 -4.28 11.42 21.75
N ARG A 197 -3.61 12.12 20.82
CA ARG A 197 -2.14 12.27 20.82
C ARG A 197 -1.63 13.15 21.97
N ASP A 198 -0.32 13.10 22.18
CA ASP A 198 0.41 14.19 22.84
C ASP A 198 0.58 15.38 21.87
N PHE A 199 -0.09 16.49 22.15
CA PHE A 199 -0.09 17.72 21.33
C PHE A 199 1.22 18.52 21.45
N ASN A 200 2.06 18.24 22.44
CA ASN A 200 3.36 18.88 22.58
C ASN A 200 4.43 18.18 21.74
N LYS A 201 4.20 16.92 21.36
CA LYS A 201 5.12 16.11 20.55
C LYS A 201 4.73 16.14 19.08
N PHE A 202 4.78 17.32 18.46
CA PHE A 202 4.68 17.47 17.01
C PHE A 202 5.97 17.99 16.40
N VAL A 203 6.53 19.09 16.93
CA VAL A 203 7.80 19.63 16.43
C VAL A 203 8.97 18.90 17.09
N GLU A 204 9.91 18.44 16.28
CA GLU A 204 11.14 17.76 16.70
C GLU A 204 12.37 18.53 16.21
N TYR A 205 13.46 18.44 16.97
CA TYR A 205 14.74 19.03 16.57
C TYR A 205 15.38 18.25 15.41
N GLY A 206 15.41 16.93 15.50
CA GLY A 206 16.04 16.06 14.50
C GLY A 206 15.03 15.28 13.68
N ASN A 207 15.56 14.46 12.78
CA ASN A 207 14.76 13.55 11.97
C ASN A 207 14.04 12.52 12.86
N PHE A 208 12.77 12.24 12.57
CA PHE A 208 11.95 11.26 13.25
C PHE A 208 11.54 10.13 12.31
N CYS A 209 11.52 8.91 12.82
CA CYS A 209 11.15 7.71 12.08
C CYS A 209 10.18 6.85 12.89
N ILE A 210 9.38 6.04 12.19
CA ILE A 210 8.58 4.97 12.79
C ILE A 210 9.12 3.65 12.22
N SER A 211 9.53 2.74 13.11
CA SER A 211 9.99 1.40 12.73
C SER A 211 8.83 0.54 12.22
N PHE A 212 9.12 -0.56 11.53
CA PHE A 212 8.06 -1.49 11.10
C PHE A 212 7.32 -2.12 12.29
N ASP A 213 8.03 -2.39 13.38
CA ASP A 213 7.43 -2.92 14.62
C ASP A 213 6.50 -1.90 15.28
N ASP A 214 6.89 -0.62 15.30
CA ASP A 214 6.02 0.44 15.81
C ASP A 214 4.82 0.69 14.89
N LEU A 215 5.00 0.63 13.57
CA LEU A 215 3.89 0.68 12.62
C LEU A 215 2.90 -0.46 12.89
N GLN A 216 3.40 -1.67 13.17
CA GLN A 216 2.58 -2.82 13.54
C GLN A 216 1.81 -2.59 14.86
N LYS A 217 2.40 -1.91 15.85
CA LYS A 217 1.70 -1.49 17.08
C LYS A 217 0.60 -0.46 16.79
N ILE A 218 0.87 0.52 15.92
CA ILE A 218 -0.13 1.51 15.50
C ILE A 218 -1.33 0.82 14.84
N VAL A 219 -1.09 -0.07 13.86
CA VAL A 219 -2.18 -0.78 13.16
C VAL A 219 -3.01 -1.65 14.11
N LYS A 220 -2.37 -2.27 15.11
CA LYS A 220 -3.06 -3.05 16.16
C LYS A 220 -3.93 -2.19 17.08
N SER A 221 -3.65 -0.89 17.21
CA SER A 221 -4.44 0.02 18.04
C SER A 221 -5.72 0.54 17.39
N TYR A 222 -5.93 0.28 16.09
CA TYR A 222 -7.08 0.81 15.37
C TYR A 222 -8.41 0.15 15.73
N VAL A 223 -9.35 1.00 16.16
CA VAL A 223 -10.76 0.67 16.34
C VAL A 223 -11.50 0.88 15.01
N LEU A 224 -11.74 -0.21 14.29
CA LEU A 224 -12.39 -0.19 12.96
C LEU A 224 -13.74 -0.89 13.01
N ARG A 225 -14.71 -0.47 12.21
CA ARG A 225 -16.04 -1.13 12.16
C ARG A 225 -16.01 -2.41 11.35
N GLU A 226 -15.24 -2.41 10.27
CA GLU A 226 -15.10 -3.51 9.33
C GLU A 226 -14.34 -4.68 9.98
N THR A 227 -14.73 -5.90 9.61
CA THR A 227 -14.27 -7.14 10.27
C THR A 227 -13.43 -8.04 9.35
N GLN A 228 -13.40 -7.74 8.05
CA GLN A 228 -12.69 -8.51 7.03
C GLN A 228 -12.28 -7.60 5.86
N GLY A 229 -11.33 -8.07 5.05
CA GLY A 229 -10.78 -7.33 3.91
C GLY A 229 -9.33 -6.91 4.15
N ILE A 230 -8.77 -6.14 3.21
CA ILE A 230 -7.46 -5.51 3.36
C ILE A 230 -7.66 -4.03 3.71
N GLY A 231 -7.22 -3.62 4.89
CA GLY A 231 -7.22 -2.22 5.30
C GLY A 231 -6.07 -1.46 4.66
N MET A 232 -6.30 -0.21 4.26
CA MET A 232 -5.31 0.70 3.71
C MET A 232 -5.32 2.02 4.50
N VAL A 233 -4.16 2.41 5.05
CA VAL A 233 -3.96 3.67 5.77
C VAL A 233 -2.69 4.35 5.25
N ILE A 234 -2.71 5.68 5.16
CA ILE A 234 -1.48 6.45 4.93
C ILE A 234 -1.00 6.98 6.28
N ASN A 235 0.07 6.41 6.83
CA ASN A 235 0.62 6.82 8.12
C ASN A 235 1.66 7.92 7.89
N ILE A 236 1.32 9.17 8.21
CA ILE A 236 2.27 10.28 8.12
C ILE A 236 3.30 10.16 9.25
N VAL A 237 4.58 10.12 8.89
CA VAL A 237 5.69 9.94 9.83
C VAL A 237 6.36 11.29 10.12
N ASN A 238 6.87 11.95 9.09
CA ASN A 238 7.70 13.14 9.27
C ASN A 238 7.53 14.14 8.13
N PHE A 239 7.30 15.40 8.50
CA PHE A 239 7.55 16.56 7.67
C PHE A 239 8.92 17.14 7.99
N ASN A 240 9.91 16.86 7.15
CA ASN A 240 11.29 17.22 7.41
C ASN A 240 11.62 18.55 6.74
N LYS A 241 11.74 19.63 7.52
CA LYS A 241 11.99 20.97 6.97
C LYS A 241 13.42 21.18 6.53
N ASP A 242 14.39 20.60 7.23
CA ASP A 242 15.80 20.78 6.90
C ASP A 242 16.18 20.16 5.55
N ARG A 243 15.44 19.14 5.12
CA ARG A 243 15.67 18.41 3.86
C ARG A 243 14.52 18.51 2.87
N GLU A 244 13.50 19.31 3.19
CA GLU A 244 12.34 19.60 2.34
C GLU A 244 11.66 18.33 1.79
N PHE A 245 11.26 17.40 2.67
CA PHE A 245 10.52 16.20 2.26
C PHE A 245 9.44 15.78 3.27
N SER A 246 8.41 15.09 2.80
CA SER A 246 7.52 14.30 3.65
C SER A 246 7.94 12.83 3.68
N MET A 247 7.66 12.15 4.77
CA MET A 247 7.86 10.72 4.96
C MET A 247 6.57 10.09 5.47
N GLN A 248 6.14 9.02 4.82
CA GLN A 248 4.90 8.33 5.15
C GLN A 248 4.98 6.85 4.79
N TYR A 249 4.25 6.01 5.53
CA TYR A 249 3.96 4.66 5.06
C TYR A 249 2.65 4.65 4.28
N VAL A 250 2.62 3.91 3.18
CA VAL A 250 1.39 3.38 2.60
C VAL A 250 1.22 1.95 3.10
N THR A 251 0.30 1.75 4.04
CA THR A 251 0.21 0.53 4.83
C THR A 251 -1.01 -0.30 4.45
N PHE A 252 -0.80 -1.58 4.21
CA PHE A 252 -1.85 -2.56 3.95
C PHE A 252 -1.83 -3.66 5.00
N PHE A 253 -2.98 -3.95 5.61
CA PHE A 253 -3.08 -4.93 6.68
C PHE A 253 -4.34 -5.78 6.56
N ASP A 254 -4.29 -7.00 7.09
CA ASP A 254 -5.47 -7.83 7.22
C ASP A 254 -6.37 -7.26 8.31
N ILE A 255 -7.62 -6.94 7.97
CA ILE A 255 -8.53 -6.28 8.92
C ILE A 255 -8.80 -7.18 10.12
N LYS A 256 -8.95 -8.49 9.95
CA LYS A 256 -9.30 -9.37 11.07
C LYS A 256 -8.19 -9.46 12.12
N THR A 257 -6.94 -9.58 11.67
CA THR A 257 -5.78 -9.87 12.52
C THR A 257 -4.91 -8.66 12.84
N ARG A 258 -5.11 -7.55 12.10
CA ARG A 258 -4.23 -6.37 12.07
C ARG A 258 -2.79 -6.65 11.66
N GLU A 259 -2.50 -7.82 11.12
CA GLU A 259 -1.18 -8.13 10.57
C GLU A 259 -0.92 -7.28 9.32
N ILE A 260 0.21 -6.56 9.29
CA ILE A 260 0.62 -5.83 8.09
C ILE A 260 1.04 -6.83 7.02
N LEU A 261 0.32 -6.80 5.89
CA LEU A 261 0.59 -7.64 4.72
C LEU A 261 1.74 -7.07 3.89
N TYR A 262 1.71 -5.75 3.72
CA TYR A 262 2.59 -5.00 2.86
C TYR A 262 2.57 -3.54 3.29
N ALA A 263 3.75 -2.93 3.44
CA ALA A 263 3.86 -1.51 3.71
C ALA A 263 5.00 -0.92 2.90
N VAL A 264 4.81 0.29 2.38
CA VAL A 264 5.85 1.00 1.64
C VAL A 264 6.14 2.31 2.34
N LEU A 265 7.32 2.45 2.93
CA LEU A 265 7.82 3.74 3.37
C LEU A 265 8.19 4.54 2.13
N THR A 266 7.58 5.70 1.94
CA THR A 266 7.95 6.62 0.87
C THR A 266 8.39 7.96 1.41
N THR A 267 9.27 8.61 0.66
CA THR A 267 9.58 10.02 0.82
C THR A 267 9.24 10.77 -0.46
N GLY A 268 8.72 11.99 -0.31
CA GLY A 268 8.42 12.89 -1.41
C GLY A 268 8.91 14.30 -1.12
N GLU A 269 9.50 14.93 -2.14
CA GLU A 269 10.02 16.30 -2.05
C GLU A 269 8.87 17.27 -1.75
N ALA A 270 9.01 18.03 -0.67
CA ALA A 270 8.03 19.01 -0.23
C ALA A 270 8.26 20.35 -0.94
N GLY A 271 7.17 21.07 -1.21
CA GLY A 271 7.25 22.29 -2.02
C GLY A 271 5.87 22.92 -2.26
N GLY A 272 5.85 24.15 -2.75
CA GLY A 272 4.60 24.88 -2.97
C GLY A 272 4.31 25.96 -1.92
N GLY A 273 3.23 26.69 -2.15
CA GLY A 273 2.87 27.88 -1.36
C GLY A 273 2.17 27.55 -0.04
N GLY A 274 2.57 28.25 1.02
CA GLY A 274 1.99 28.10 2.36
C GLY A 274 2.31 26.75 3.01
N ILE A 275 2.14 26.66 4.33
CA ILE A 275 2.52 25.45 5.07
C ILE A 275 1.63 24.24 4.72
N VAL A 276 0.37 24.47 4.35
CA VAL A 276 -0.58 23.42 3.96
C VAL A 276 -0.17 22.79 2.64
N GLY A 277 -0.11 23.62 1.59
CA GLY A 277 0.30 23.18 0.26
C GLY A 277 1.70 22.58 0.23
N HIS A 278 2.64 23.18 0.98
CA HIS A 278 4.02 22.71 1.06
C HIS A 278 4.14 21.22 1.43
N TRP A 279 3.47 20.81 2.50
CA TRP A 279 3.54 19.42 2.97
C TRP A 279 2.58 18.50 2.22
N ALA A 280 1.41 19.00 1.81
CA ALA A 280 0.49 18.22 0.97
C ALA A 280 1.16 17.82 -0.36
N LYS A 281 1.99 18.69 -0.94
CA LYS A 281 2.78 18.36 -2.15
C LYS A 281 3.80 17.27 -1.89
N GLY A 282 4.53 17.31 -0.77
CA GLY A 282 5.45 16.22 -0.40
C GLY A 282 4.72 14.88 -0.27
N VAL A 283 3.55 14.89 0.38
CA VAL A 283 2.72 13.68 0.51
C VAL A 283 2.23 13.21 -0.85
N GLU A 284 1.77 14.12 -1.71
CA GLU A 284 1.41 13.81 -3.10
C GLU A 284 2.58 13.16 -3.83
N GLU A 285 3.78 13.74 -3.82
CA GLU A 285 4.95 13.15 -4.48
C GLU A 285 5.25 11.75 -3.93
N GLY A 286 5.29 11.57 -2.61
CA GLY A 286 5.61 10.27 -2.02
C GLY A 286 4.50 9.22 -2.17
N VAL A 287 3.23 9.59 -2.19
CA VAL A 287 2.13 8.62 -2.34
C VAL A 287 1.77 8.40 -3.81
N ARG A 288 1.55 9.46 -4.57
CA ARG A 288 1.18 9.37 -5.99
C ARG A 288 2.39 9.03 -6.85
N ALA A 289 3.41 9.88 -6.87
CA ALA A 289 4.52 9.73 -7.82
C ALA A 289 5.45 8.56 -7.46
N ILE A 290 5.68 8.28 -6.17
CA ILE A 290 6.47 7.12 -5.75
C ILE A 290 5.61 5.88 -5.59
N PHE A 291 4.74 5.84 -4.59
CA PHE A 291 4.07 4.58 -4.26
C PHE A 291 3.17 4.10 -5.41
N ILE A 292 2.29 4.94 -5.96
CA ILE A 292 1.37 4.46 -6.99
C ILE A 292 2.10 4.17 -8.31
N ASP A 293 2.87 5.13 -8.82
CA ASP A 293 3.41 5.06 -10.17
C ASP A 293 4.66 4.15 -10.28
N GLU A 294 5.56 4.20 -9.29
CA GLU A 294 6.83 3.44 -9.35
C GLU A 294 6.76 2.09 -8.62
N ILE A 295 5.86 1.91 -7.64
CA ILE A 295 5.79 0.69 -6.81
C ILE A 295 4.55 -0.15 -7.11
N PHE A 296 3.35 0.43 -6.98
CA PHE A 296 2.09 -0.30 -7.04
C PHE A 296 1.73 -0.74 -8.46
N LYS A 297 1.76 0.18 -9.43
CA LYS A 297 1.43 -0.16 -10.84
C LYS A 297 2.38 -1.21 -11.43
N PRO A 298 3.70 -1.15 -11.20
CA PRO A 298 4.62 -2.20 -11.63
C PRO A 298 4.62 -3.45 -10.74
N LYS A 299 3.82 -3.45 -9.65
CA LYS A 299 3.66 -4.57 -8.71
C LYS A 299 4.98 -5.00 -8.04
N LEU A 300 5.81 -4.04 -7.61
CA LEU A 300 7.08 -4.36 -6.94
C LEU A 300 6.80 -4.94 -5.56
N SER A 301 7.17 -6.21 -5.31
CA SER A 301 6.81 -6.94 -4.09
C SER A 301 7.90 -6.93 -3.01
N ASN A 302 9.14 -6.55 -3.36
CA ASN A 302 10.29 -6.57 -2.47
C ASN A 302 11.33 -5.50 -2.84
N ASN A 303 12.25 -5.21 -1.91
CA ASN A 303 13.27 -4.18 -2.07
C ASN A 303 14.24 -4.44 -3.25
N GLY A 304 14.45 -5.70 -3.63
CA GLY A 304 15.32 -6.07 -4.75
C GLY A 304 14.81 -5.52 -6.09
N MET A 305 13.49 -5.39 -6.24
CA MET A 305 12.84 -4.89 -7.45
C MET A 305 12.84 -3.35 -7.56
N ILE A 306 13.06 -2.63 -6.45
CA ILE A 306 13.04 -1.16 -6.44
C ILE A 306 14.27 -0.64 -7.19
N PRO A 307 14.12 0.24 -8.21
CA PRO A 307 15.26 0.87 -8.87
C PRO A 307 16.20 1.56 -7.88
N SER A 308 17.52 1.35 -8.02
CA SER A 308 18.53 1.88 -7.09
C SER A 308 18.41 3.39 -6.85
N LYS A 309 18.05 4.15 -7.89
CA LYS A 309 17.86 5.61 -7.83
C LYS A 309 16.79 6.06 -6.82
N ILE A 310 15.75 5.26 -6.60
CA ILE A 310 14.66 5.57 -5.66
C ILE A 310 14.66 4.68 -4.42
N ARG A 311 15.64 3.78 -4.26
CA ARG A 311 15.72 2.90 -3.10
C ARG A 311 16.21 3.69 -1.88
N LEU A 312 15.43 3.67 -0.81
CA LEU A 312 15.80 4.21 0.50
C LEU A 312 16.72 3.25 1.26
N TYR A 313 17.41 3.78 2.28
CA TYR A 313 18.33 3.03 3.13
C TYR A 313 17.57 2.26 4.21
#